data_AF-A0A7H0GY39-F1
#
_entry.id   AF-A0A7H0GY39-F1
#
_cell.length_a   1.000
_cell.length_b   1.000
_cell.length_c   1.000
_cell.angle_alpha   90.00
_cell.angle_beta   90.00
_cell.angle_gamma   90.00
#
_symmetry.space_group_name_H-M   'P 1'
#
loop_
_entity.id
_entity.type
_entity.pdbx_description
1 polymer ?
#
loop_
_entity_poly.entity_id
_entity_poly.type
_entity_poly.pdbx_seq_one_letter_code
_entity_poly.pdbx_strand_id
1 'polypeptide(L)'
;MTLTLAELHGVLVSPRYSTRTKALREATVDTARKAIKKTLDYVTPAGVFSHRANAGVQSLSGLLVLDFDHLPDVNAAWAALMADELLAPGLAMLFTSPSGDGLKAIVWTDPEADHLGNFRDMLTT
;
A
#
# COMPACT_ATOMS: atom_id res chain seq x y z
N MET A 1 1.87 -12.44 12.16
CA MET A 1 2.77 -11.39 12.67
C MET A 1 2.12 -10.06 12.34
N THR A 2 2.07 -9.13 13.30
CA THR A 2 1.53 -7.78 13.10
C THR A 2 2.68 -6.79 13.12
N LEU A 3 2.59 -5.72 12.33
CA LEU A 3 3.55 -4.63 12.29
C LEU A 3 2.84 -3.31 12.56
N THR A 4 3.49 -2.43 13.32
CA THR A 4 3.12 -1.01 13.43
C THR A 4 3.53 -0.25 12.17
N LEU A 5 2.96 0.95 11.97
CA LEU A 5 3.39 1.84 10.88
C LEU A 5 4.86 2.22 10.98
N ALA A 6 5.39 2.40 12.20
CA ALA A 6 6.80 2.70 12.42
C ALA A 6 7.72 1.53 12.00
N GLU A 7 7.34 0.30 12.31
CA GLU A 7 8.08 -0.89 11.87
C GLU A 7 7.99 -1.09 10.35
N LEU A 8 6.81 -0.87 9.76
CA LEU A 8 6.65 -0.90 8.31
C LEU A 8 7.51 0.16 7.63
N HIS A 9 7.51 1.40 8.14
CA HIS A 9 8.40 2.46 7.66
C HIS A 9 9.87 2.03 7.74
N GLY A 10 10.29 1.47 8.87
CA GLY A 10 11.64 0.93 9.06
C GLY A 10 11.99 -0.12 8.00
N VAL A 11 11.06 -1.00 7.67
CA VAL A 11 11.23 -1.98 6.59
C VAL A 11 11.38 -1.31 5.22
N LEU A 12 10.52 -0.33 4.90
CA LEU A 12 10.49 0.34 3.60
C LEU A 12 11.76 1.13 3.30
N VAL A 13 12.35 1.79 4.30
CA VAL A 13 13.60 2.55 4.14
C VAL A 13 14.85 1.69 4.30
N SER A 14 14.72 0.45 4.78
CA SER A 14 15.84 -0.48 4.91
C SER A 14 16.26 -1.08 3.57
N PRO A 15 17.50 -1.57 3.45
CA PRO A 15 17.95 -2.28 2.24
C PRO A 15 17.32 -3.68 2.07
N ARG A 16 16.47 -4.16 2.99
CA ARG A 16 15.95 -5.54 3.06
C ARG A 16 15.34 -6.06 1.74
N TYR A 17 14.68 -5.19 0.99
CA TYR A 17 14.05 -5.54 -0.30
C TYR A 17 14.71 -4.89 -1.51
N SER A 18 15.76 -4.07 -1.33
CA SER A 18 16.40 -3.26 -2.38
C SER A 18 16.84 -4.09 -3.60
N THR A 19 17.51 -5.23 -3.39
CA THR A 19 17.93 -6.12 -4.49
C THR A 19 16.74 -6.68 -5.27
N ARG A 20 15.68 -7.10 -4.57
CA ARG A 20 14.47 -7.68 -5.19
C ARG A 20 13.66 -6.63 -5.93
N THR A 21 13.49 -5.43 -5.37
CA THR A 21 12.78 -4.34 -6.04
C THR A 21 13.57 -3.78 -7.22
N LYS A 22 14.91 -3.74 -7.15
CA LYS A 22 15.77 -3.43 -8.29
C LYS A 22 15.59 -4.45 -9.42
N ALA A 23 15.72 -5.75 -9.12
CA ALA A 23 15.50 -6.80 -10.11
C ALA A 23 14.09 -6.75 -10.72
N LEU A 24 13.07 -6.45 -9.90
CA LEU A 24 11.69 -6.27 -10.38
C LEU A 24 11.57 -5.10 -11.37
N ARG A 25 12.22 -3.97 -11.10
CA ARG A 25 12.21 -2.77 -11.94
C ARG A 25 12.94 -2.98 -13.27
N GLU A 26 14.02 -3.77 -13.26
CA GLU A 26 14.81 -4.11 -14.45
C GLU A 26 14.16 -5.20 -15.31
N ALA A 27 13.30 -6.05 -14.74
CA ALA A 27 12.64 -7.13 -15.47
C ALA A 27 11.59 -6.59 -16.46
N THR A 28 11.79 -6.91 -17.75
CA THR A 28 10.90 -6.53 -18.86
C THR A 28 9.85 -7.58 -19.20
N VAL A 29 10.08 -8.84 -18.81
CA VAL A 29 9.16 -9.96 -19.08
C VAL A 29 8.17 -10.11 -17.93
N ASP A 30 6.87 -10.09 -18.22
CA ASP A 30 5.80 -10.15 -17.21
C ASP A 30 5.87 -11.40 -16.31
N THR A 31 6.20 -12.56 -16.87
CA THR A 31 6.35 -13.81 -16.09
C THR A 31 7.49 -13.72 -15.08
N ALA A 32 8.61 -13.12 -15.46
CA ALA A 32 9.74 -12.86 -14.55
C ALA A 32 9.35 -11.85 -13.46
N ARG A 33 8.66 -10.77 -13.83
CA ARG A 33 8.14 -9.77 -12.87
C ARG A 33 7.21 -10.43 -11.84
N LYS A 34 6.27 -11.27 -12.29
CA LYS A 34 5.36 -12.03 -11.42
C LYS A 34 6.11 -12.98 -10.49
N ALA A 35 7.14 -13.68 -10.99
CA ALA A 35 7.95 -14.56 -10.17
C ALA A 35 8.68 -13.79 -9.06
N ILE A 36 9.29 -12.65 -9.37
CA ILE A 36 9.98 -11.79 -8.39
C ILE A 36 8.99 -11.23 -7.38
N LYS A 37 7.82 -10.72 -7.82
CA LYS A 37 6.77 -10.20 -6.92
C LYS A 37 6.33 -11.23 -5.87
N LYS A 38 6.23 -12.51 -6.22
CA LYS A 38 5.90 -13.59 -5.28
C LYS A 38 6.94 -13.81 -4.17
N THR A 39 8.15 -13.29 -4.35
CA THR A 39 9.22 -13.37 -3.33
C THR A 39 9.21 -12.20 -2.35
N LEU A 40 8.37 -11.19 -2.58
CA LEU A 40 8.23 -10.05 -1.69
C LEU A 40 7.19 -10.36 -0.62
N ASP A 41 7.48 -9.91 0.60
CA ASP A 41 6.49 -9.94 1.66
C ASP A 41 5.40 -8.89 1.37
N TYR A 42 4.19 -9.15 1.87
CA TYR A 42 3.06 -8.23 1.77
C TYR A 42 2.49 -7.94 3.16
N VAL A 43 1.76 -6.84 3.26
CA VAL A 43 1.02 -6.46 4.45
C VAL A 43 -0.46 -6.33 4.11
N THR A 44 -1.32 -6.45 5.11
CA THR A 44 -2.76 -6.20 5.01
C THR A 44 -3.12 -5.03 5.91
N PRO A 45 -2.96 -3.77 5.46
CA PRO A 45 -3.12 -2.61 6.34
C PRO A 45 -4.47 -2.56 7.03
N ALA A 46 -5.54 -3.04 6.38
CA ALA A 46 -6.91 -3.05 6.91
C ALA A 46 -7.15 -3.90 8.17
N GLY A 47 -6.22 -4.78 8.55
CA GLY A 47 -6.42 -5.60 9.73
C GLY A 47 -5.63 -6.90 9.78
N VAL A 48 -5.98 -7.72 10.77
CA VAL A 48 -5.47 -9.08 10.92
C VAL A 48 -6.44 -10.04 10.25
N PHE A 49 -5.90 -11.00 9.50
CA PHE A 49 -6.67 -11.94 8.70
C PHE A 49 -6.21 -13.38 8.97
N SER A 50 -7.16 -14.31 9.03
CA SER A 50 -6.88 -15.75 8.99
C SER A 50 -6.38 -16.20 7.62
N HIS A 51 -6.90 -15.58 6.56
CA HIS A 51 -6.49 -15.69 5.16
C HIS A 51 -6.91 -14.43 4.41
N ARG A 52 -6.24 -14.10 3.30
CA ARG A 52 -6.47 -12.85 2.55
C ARG A 52 -7.82 -12.85 1.81
N ALA A 53 -8.90 -12.58 2.53
CA ALA A 53 -10.25 -12.39 2.02
C ALA A 53 -11.09 -11.57 3.01
N ASN A 54 -12.17 -10.93 2.56
CA ASN A 54 -13.08 -10.19 3.45
C ASN A 54 -13.68 -11.09 4.54
N ALA A 55 -14.03 -12.34 4.20
CA ALA A 55 -14.52 -13.32 5.16
C ALA A 55 -13.44 -13.80 6.15
N GLY A 56 -12.17 -13.47 5.90
CA GLY A 56 -11.03 -13.84 6.72
C GLY A 56 -10.64 -12.81 7.77
N VAL A 57 -11.32 -11.65 7.85
CA VAL A 57 -11.03 -10.58 8.83
C VAL A 57 -11.21 -11.11 10.26
N GLN A 58 -10.20 -10.92 11.10
CA GLN A 58 -10.23 -11.23 12.53
C GLN A 58 -10.34 -9.95 13.37
N SER A 59 -9.67 -8.88 12.96
CA SER A 59 -9.74 -7.57 13.59
C SER A 59 -9.42 -6.48 12.57
N LEU A 60 -10.16 -5.37 12.63
CA LEU A 60 -9.88 -4.17 11.84
C LEU A 60 -8.78 -3.33 12.51
N SER A 61 -8.01 -2.61 11.69
CA SER A 61 -6.94 -1.73 12.17
C SER A 61 -7.29 -0.24 12.15
N GLY A 62 -8.40 0.15 11.52
CA GLY A 62 -8.69 1.56 11.20
C GLY A 62 -7.77 2.16 10.13
N LEU A 63 -7.22 1.32 9.25
CA LEU A 63 -6.39 1.76 8.12
C LEU A 63 -6.96 1.26 6.80
N LEU A 64 -6.80 2.05 5.75
CA LEU A 64 -7.05 1.66 4.37
C LEU A 64 -5.77 1.80 3.56
N VAL A 65 -5.60 0.94 2.55
CA VAL A 65 -4.53 1.06 1.57
C VAL A 65 -5.12 1.41 0.21
N LEU A 66 -4.55 2.43 -0.41
CA LEU A 66 -4.89 2.88 -1.75
C LEU A 66 -3.71 2.58 -2.67
N ASP A 67 -3.97 1.83 -3.72
CA ASP A 67 -2.97 1.38 -4.69
C ASP A 67 -3.11 2.18 -5.98
N PHE A 68 -2.06 2.93 -6.34
CA PHE A 68 -1.97 3.71 -7.57
C PHE A 68 -0.93 3.08 -8.49
N ASP A 69 -1.39 2.20 -9.39
CA ASP A 69 -0.51 1.45 -10.29
C ASP A 69 -0.32 2.15 -11.64
N HIS A 70 0.83 1.91 -12.27
CA HIS A 70 1.15 2.35 -13.64
C HIS A 70 0.99 3.86 -13.87
N LEU A 71 1.47 4.64 -12.92
CA LEU A 71 1.44 6.10 -12.98
C LEU A 71 2.40 6.58 -14.08
N PRO A 72 1.94 7.46 -15.01
CA PRO A 72 2.79 8.00 -16.06
C PRO A 72 3.88 8.92 -15.49
N ASP A 73 3.61 9.60 -14.38
CA ASP A 73 4.55 10.41 -13.63
C ASP A 73 4.32 10.23 -12.13
N VAL A 74 5.21 9.44 -11.51
CA VAL A 74 5.17 9.14 -10.07
C VAL A 74 5.40 10.38 -9.21
N ASN A 75 6.24 11.32 -9.66
CA ASN A 75 6.56 12.52 -8.89
C ASN A 75 5.40 13.51 -8.92
N ALA A 76 4.77 13.71 -10.07
CA ALA A 76 3.58 14.55 -10.18
C ALA A 76 2.41 13.97 -9.36
N ALA A 77 2.19 12.65 -9.43
CA ALA A 77 1.19 11.99 -8.62
C ALA A 77 1.47 12.09 -7.11
N TRP A 78 2.74 11.98 -6.70
CA TRP A 78 3.14 12.19 -5.31
C TRP A 78 2.76 13.59 -4.83
N ALA A 79 3.12 14.62 -5.60
CA ALA A 79 2.80 16.01 -5.27
C ALA A 79 1.28 16.24 -5.19
N ALA A 80 0.52 15.67 -6.11
CA ALA A 80 -0.93 15.74 -6.12
C ALA A 80 -1.54 15.11 -4.85
N LEU A 81 -1.14 13.87 -4.49
CA LEU A 81 -1.65 13.18 -3.31
C LEU A 81 -1.29 13.89 -2.00
N MET A 82 -0.12 14.53 -1.93
CA MET A 82 0.29 15.33 -0.77
C MET A 82 -0.50 16.65 -0.64
N ALA A 83 -1.01 17.18 -1.74
CA ALA A 83 -1.77 18.44 -1.79
C ALA A 83 -3.29 18.22 -1.81
N ASP A 84 -3.75 16.97 -1.90
CA ASP A 84 -5.16 16.62 -1.98
C ASP A 84 -5.87 16.91 -0.65
N GLU A 85 -6.88 17.77 -0.68
CA GLU A 85 -7.58 18.24 0.53
C GLU A 85 -8.36 17.14 1.25
N LEU A 86 -8.77 16.09 0.54
CA LEU A 86 -9.52 14.96 1.10
C LEU A 86 -8.57 13.90 1.67
N LEU A 87 -7.50 13.58 0.94
CA LEU A 87 -6.61 12.48 1.26
C LEU A 87 -5.49 12.89 2.22
N ALA A 88 -4.91 14.08 2.07
CA ALA A 88 -3.77 14.51 2.87
C ALA A 88 -4.03 14.53 4.39
N PRO A 89 -5.20 14.95 4.90
CA PRO A 89 -5.49 14.91 6.34
C PRO A 89 -5.49 13.50 6.93
N GLY A 90 -5.87 12.48 6.14
CA GLY A 90 -5.91 11.08 6.56
C GLY A 90 -4.63 10.30 6.26
N LEU A 91 -3.67 10.89 5.54
CA LEU A 91 -2.48 10.20 5.03
C LEU A 91 -1.51 9.82 6.15
N ALA A 92 -1.41 8.52 6.42
CA ALA A 92 -0.49 7.95 7.40
C ALA A 92 0.88 7.61 6.79
N MET A 93 0.90 7.19 5.52
CA MET A 93 2.12 6.85 4.80
C MET A 93 1.92 6.92 3.29
N LEU A 94 2.90 7.46 2.56
CA LEU A 94 2.95 7.42 1.10
C LEU A 94 4.32 6.88 0.68
N PHE A 95 4.34 5.92 -0.24
CA PHE A 95 5.60 5.33 -0.72
C PHE A 95 5.48 4.79 -2.14
N THR A 96 6.63 4.73 -2.84
CA THR A 96 6.72 4.12 -4.17
C THR A 96 6.48 2.62 -4.09
N SER A 97 5.64 2.11 -4.98
CA SER A 97 5.34 0.68 -5.08
C SER A 97 6.61 -0.13 -5.40
N PRO A 98 6.65 -1.44 -5.09
CA PRO A 98 7.81 -2.28 -5.40
C PRO A 98 8.22 -2.24 -6.88
N SER A 99 7.24 -2.13 -7.78
CA SER A 99 7.44 -2.07 -9.23
C SER A 99 8.12 -0.78 -9.71
N GLY A 100 8.11 0.28 -8.90
CA GLY A 100 8.74 1.57 -9.19
C GLY A 100 7.89 2.55 -10.01
N ASP A 101 6.82 2.09 -10.65
CA ASP A 101 5.93 2.84 -11.54
C ASP A 101 4.58 3.17 -10.89
N GLY A 102 4.49 3.16 -9.56
CA GLY A 102 3.25 3.40 -8.85
C GLY A 102 3.48 3.90 -7.43
N LEU A 103 2.41 4.31 -6.77
CA LEU A 103 2.39 4.73 -5.38
C LEU A 103 1.45 3.84 -4.56
N LYS A 104 1.72 3.75 -3.28
CA LYS A 104 0.80 3.18 -2.30
C LYS A 104 0.64 4.17 -1.17
N ALA A 105 -0.61 4.46 -0.82
CA ALA A 105 -0.95 5.31 0.31
C ALA A 105 -1.63 4.46 1.39
N ILE A 106 -1.22 4.64 2.64
CA ILE A 106 -1.93 4.13 3.81
C ILE A 106 -2.57 5.33 4.48
N VAL A 107 -3.86 5.23 4.76
CA VAL A 107 -4.68 6.31 5.31
C VAL A 107 -5.44 5.81 6.54
N TRP A 108 -5.65 6.68 7.52
CA TRP A 108 -6.54 6.41 8.66
C TRP A 108 -7.99 6.45 8.22
N THR A 109 -8.79 5.51 8.72
CA THR A 109 -10.21 5.38 8.42
C THR A 109 -11.00 5.04 9.68
N ASP A 110 -12.33 4.95 9.57
CA ASP A 110 -13.16 4.50 10.69
C ASP A 110 -12.77 3.05 11.06
N PRO A 111 -12.33 2.81 12.31
CA PRO A 111 -11.95 1.47 12.77
C PRO A 111 -13.12 0.50 12.86
N GLU A 112 -14.36 0.99 12.89
CA GLU A 112 -15.57 0.17 13.00
C GLU A 112 -16.17 -0.20 11.63
N ALA A 113 -15.83 0.56 10.58
CA ALA A 113 -16.30 0.30 9.23
C ALA A 113 -15.47 -0.79 8.53
N ASP A 114 -16.15 -1.65 7.77
CA ASP A 114 -15.45 -2.63 6.94
C ASP A 114 -14.65 -1.96 5.81
N HIS A 115 -13.79 -2.75 5.15
CA HIS A 115 -12.91 -2.25 4.09
C HIS A 115 -13.67 -1.58 2.93
N LEU A 116 -14.86 -2.08 2.57
CA LEU A 116 -15.64 -1.54 1.46
C LEU A 116 -16.40 -0.27 1.88
N GLY A 117 -16.89 -0.21 3.12
CA GLY A 117 -17.47 0.99 3.72
C GLY A 117 -16.46 2.13 3.72
N ASN A 118 -15.29 1.89 4.30
CA ASN A 118 -14.21 2.87 4.34
C ASN A 118 -13.79 3.36 2.93
N PHE A 119 -13.75 2.47 1.94
CA PHE A 119 -13.45 2.88 0.56
C PHE A 119 -14.58 3.74 -0.06
N ARG A 120 -15.85 3.45 0.24
CA ARG A 120 -16.98 4.22 -0.27
C ARG A 120 -17.05 5.62 0.33
N ASP A 121 -16.79 5.75 1.62
CA ASP A 121 -16.83 7.03 2.32
C ASP A 121 -15.83 8.04 1.73
N MET A 122 -14.67 7.54 1.27
CA MET A 122 -13.68 8.35 0.55
C MET A 122 -14.13 8.85 -0.82
N LEU A 123 -15.14 8.24 -1.44
CA LEU A 123 -15.65 8.66 -2.74
C LEU A 123 -16.82 9.66 -2.63
N THR A 124 -17.39 9.81 -1.43
CA THR A 124 -18.58 10.61 -1.18
C THR A 124 -18.33 11.89 -0.38
N THR A 125 -17.08 12.11 0.03
CA THR A 125 -16.62 13.32 0.73
C THR A 125 -16.01 14.28 -0.27
#